data_AF-A0A1S3CXA0-F1
#
_entry.id   AF-A0A1S3CXA0-F1
#
_cell.length_a   1.000
_cell.length_b   1.000
_cell.length_c   1.000
_cell.angle_alpha   90.00
_cell.angle_beta   90.00
_cell.angle_gamma   90.00
#
_symmetry.space_group_name_H-M   'P 1'
#
loop_
_entity.id
_entity.type
_entity.pdbx_description
1 polymer ?
#
loop_
_entity_poly.entity_id
_entity_poly.type
_entity_poly.pdbx_seq_one_letter_code
_entity_poly.pdbx_strand_id
1 'polypeptide(L)'
;MLKFGSKHDVNSVIKCSVRLLDDSELVECDIQPHYKGKYLLDHVCSQLNLIEVDYFGLRFTDSHKIRHWLDPSKNIMKQVKVKALNRK
;
A
#
# COMPACT_ATOMS: atom_id res chain seq x y z
N MET A 1 -6.96 22.22 -24.57
CA MET A 1 -8.11 21.61 -23.86
C MET A 1 -7.60 20.83 -22.64
N LEU A 2 -8.06 21.21 -21.45
CA LEU A 2 -7.68 20.62 -20.17
C LEU A 2 -8.24 19.20 -20.08
N LYS A 3 -7.38 18.18 -19.98
CA LYS A 3 -7.79 16.81 -19.69
C LYS A 3 -8.04 16.69 -18.18
N PHE A 4 -9.30 16.73 -17.77
CA PHE A 4 -9.69 16.34 -16.42
C PHE A 4 -9.46 14.84 -16.29
N GLY A 5 -8.35 14.45 -15.65
CA GLY A 5 -8.17 13.08 -15.18
C GLY A 5 -9.33 12.72 -14.25
N SER A 6 -9.91 11.54 -14.43
CA SER A 6 -11.02 11.03 -13.61
C SER A 6 -10.71 11.27 -12.12
N LYS A 7 -11.49 12.13 -11.46
CA LYS A 7 -11.36 12.36 -10.03
C LYS A 7 -11.70 11.04 -9.34
N HIS A 8 -10.68 10.29 -8.91
CA HIS A 8 -10.90 9.15 -8.04
C HIS A 8 -11.70 9.64 -6.82
N ASP A 9 -12.87 9.05 -6.60
CA ASP A 9 -13.70 9.35 -5.44
C ASP A 9 -12.87 9.07 -4.18
N VAL A 10 -12.74 10.08 -3.31
CA VAL A 10 -11.89 10.04 -2.11
C VAL A 10 -12.31 8.97 -1.10
N ASN A 11 -13.56 8.48 -1.22
CA ASN A 11 -14.15 7.43 -0.40
C ASN A 11 -14.20 6.08 -1.12
N SER A 12 -13.65 5.97 -2.34
CA SER A 12 -13.54 4.67 -3.02
C SER A 12 -12.78 3.69 -2.14
N VAL A 13 -13.39 2.54 -1.88
CA VAL A 13 -12.71 1.45 -1.15
C VAL A 13 -11.89 0.63 -2.15
N ILE A 14 -10.63 0.41 -1.82
CA ILE A 14 -9.69 -0.38 -2.60
C ILE A 14 -9.31 -1.60 -1.74
N LYS A 15 -9.51 -2.81 -2.27
CA LYS A 15 -9.05 -4.04 -1.63
C LYS A 15 -7.53 -4.17 -1.78
N CYS A 16 -6.84 -4.49 -0.69
CA CYS A 16 -5.41 -4.71 -0.66
C CYS A 16 -5.14 -6.00 0.13
N SER A 17 -4.24 -6.83 -0.41
CA SER A 17 -3.84 -8.09 0.21
C SER A 17 -2.35 -8.03 0.54
N VAL A 18 -2.00 -8.37 1.79
CA VAL A 18 -0.62 -8.39 2.29
C VAL A 18 -0.20 -9.83 2.56
N ARG A 19 0.87 -10.27 1.91
CA ARG A 19 1.47 -11.59 2.15
C ARG A 19 2.41 -11.55 3.34
N LEU A 20 2.24 -12.47 4.27
CA LEU A 20 3.06 -12.62 5.47
C LEU A 20 4.43 -13.27 5.16
N LEU A 21 5.33 -13.21 6.13
CA LEU A 21 6.73 -13.66 5.97
C LEU A 21 6.87 -15.19 5.89
N ASP A 22 5.96 -15.92 6.51
CA ASP A 22 5.90 -17.38 6.58
C ASP A 22 5.04 -18.00 5.46
N ASP A 23 4.54 -17.18 4.53
CA ASP A 23 3.65 -17.60 3.44
C ASP A 23 2.37 -18.33 3.89
N SER A 24 2.00 -18.25 5.18
CA SER A 24 0.84 -18.97 5.72
C SER A 24 -0.48 -18.39 5.22
N GLU A 25 -0.64 -17.07 5.27
CA GLU A 25 -1.89 -16.36 4.96
C GLU A 25 -1.69 -15.01 4.25
N LEU A 26 -2.78 -14.54 3.63
CA LEU A 26 -2.92 -13.18 3.14
C LEU A 26 -3.78 -12.39 4.12
N VAL A 27 -3.26 -11.25 4.59
CA VAL A 27 -4.03 -10.27 5.34
C VAL A 27 -4.76 -9.35 4.36
N GLU A 28 -6.09 -9.43 4.34
CA GLU A 28 -6.95 -8.57 3.53
C GLU A 28 -7.27 -7.26 4.25
N CYS A 29 -7.24 -6.14 3.53
CA CYS A 29 -7.48 -4.83 4.08
C CYS A 29 -8.16 -3.89 3.07
N ASP A 30 -9.05 -3.04 3.61
CA ASP A 30 -9.76 -2.04 2.85
C ASP A 30 -9.06 -0.70 3.02
N ILE A 31 -8.47 -0.19 1.93
CA ILE A 31 -7.77 1.10 1.93
C ILE A 31 -8.54 2.14 1.13
N GLN A 32 -8.41 3.39 1.55
CA GLN A 32 -8.93 4.52 0.79
C GLN A 32 -7.79 5.27 0.07
N PRO A 33 -8.07 5.98 -1.04
CA PRO A 33 -7.07 6.66 -1.84
C PRO A 33 -6.16 7.62 -1.08
N HIS A 34 -6.60 8.15 0.07
CA HIS A 34 -5.86 9.11 0.87
C HIS A 34 -4.99 8.47 1.97
N TYR A 35 -5.15 7.17 2.23
CA TYR A 35 -4.39 6.47 3.28
C TYR A 35 -2.88 6.45 3.03
N LYS A 36 -2.13 6.57 4.13
CA LYS A 36 -0.67 6.50 4.16
C LYS A 36 -0.20 5.08 4.45
N GLY A 37 1.05 4.77 4.09
CA GLY A 37 1.64 3.45 4.34
C GLY A 37 1.56 3.03 5.81
N LYS A 38 1.65 3.97 6.75
CA LYS A 38 1.51 3.70 8.19
C LYS A 38 0.19 3.03 8.54
N TYR A 39 -0.92 3.48 7.96
CA TYR A 39 -2.24 2.87 8.22
C TYR A 39 -2.24 1.37 7.91
N LEU A 40 -1.68 1.01 6.76
CA LEU A 40 -1.62 -0.37 6.31
C LEU A 40 -0.69 -1.21 7.20
N LEU A 41 0.48 -0.69 7.56
CA LEU A 41 1.42 -1.36 8.46
C LEU A 41 0.80 -1.59 9.85
N ASP A 42 0.22 -0.55 10.44
CA ASP A 42 -0.44 -0.63 11.75
C ASP A 42 -1.59 -1.64 11.73
N HIS A 43 -2.39 -1.68 10.66
CA HIS A 43 -3.50 -2.61 10.51
C HIS A 43 -3.01 -4.07 10.51
N VAL A 44 -2.00 -4.38 9.69
CA VAL A 44 -1.42 -5.73 9.61
C VAL A 44 -0.81 -6.13 10.95
N CYS A 45 0.00 -5.26 11.58
CA CYS A 45 0.60 -5.55 12.86
C CYS A 45 -0.44 -5.75 13.97
N SER A 46 -1.52 -4.96 13.98
CA SER A 46 -2.62 -5.11 14.92
C SER A 46 -3.34 -6.45 14.76
N GLN A 47 -3.62 -6.87 13.53
CA GLN A 47 -4.25 -8.18 13.26
C GLN A 47 -3.38 -9.36 13.68
N LEU A 48 -2.06 -9.23 13.54
CA LEU A 48 -1.08 -10.24 13.98
C LEU A 48 -0.72 -10.11 15.46
N ASN A 49 -1.34 -9.16 16.18
CA ASN A 49 -1.07 -8.86 17.58
C ASN A 49 0.43 -8.61 17.88
N LEU A 50 1.11 -7.94 16.94
CA LEU A 50 2.53 -7.59 17.05
C LEU A 50 2.72 -6.33 17.88
N ILE A 51 3.57 -6.42 18.91
CA ILE A 51 3.91 -5.29 19.78
C ILE A 51 4.97 -4.39 19.14
N GLU A 52 5.96 -4.99 18.49
CA GLU A 52 7.16 -4.28 18.03
C GLU A 52 7.08 -3.88 16.55
N VAL A 53 6.14 -2.97 16.23
CA VAL A 53 5.87 -2.51 14.85
C VAL A 53 7.11 -1.93 14.16
N ASP A 54 8.01 -1.32 14.92
CA ASP A 54 9.20 -0.63 14.39
C ASP A 54 10.23 -1.58 13.75
N TYR A 55 10.14 -2.89 14.00
CA TYR A 55 10.99 -3.89 13.35
C TYR A 55 10.43 -4.38 12.01
N PHE A 56 9.19 -4.06 11.69
CA PHE A 56 8.51 -4.56 10.50
C PHE A 56 8.29 -3.46 9.46
N GLY A 57 8.19 -3.89 8.20
CA GLY A 57 7.88 -3.02 7.09
C GLY A 57 7.18 -3.77 5.98
N LEU A 58 6.47 -3.04 5.13
CA LEU A 58 5.79 -3.60 3.97
C LEU A 58 6.59 -3.34 2.69
N ARG A 59 6.55 -4.30 1.78
CA ARG A 59 7.10 -4.16 0.42
C ARG A 59 6.02 -4.40 -0.61
N PHE A 60 6.16 -3.72 -1.74
CA PHE A 60 5.36 -3.98 -2.92
C PHE A 60 6.24 -4.24 -4.12
N THR A 61 5.67 -4.91 -5.12
CA THR A 61 6.34 -5.16 -6.40
C THR A 61 5.73 -4.25 -7.45
N ASP A 62 6.56 -3.50 -8.18
CA ASP A 62 6.09 -2.62 -9.24
C ASP A 62 5.83 -3.37 -10.57
N SER A 63 5.43 -2.63 -11.61
CA SER A 63 5.17 -3.18 -12.95
C SER A 63 6.39 -3.86 -13.58
N HIS A 64 7.61 -3.52 -13.16
CA HIS A 64 8.87 -4.08 -13.66
C HIS A 64 9.38 -5.24 -12.79
N LYS A 65 8.54 -5.74 -11.87
CA LYS A 65 8.89 -6.80 -10.92
C LYS A 65 9.99 -6.41 -9.92
N ILE A 66 10.23 -5.11 -9.74
CA ILE A 66 11.19 -4.62 -8.74
C ILE A 66 10.46 -4.47 -7.41
N ARG A 67 11.08 -5.00 -6.35
CA ARG A 67 10.55 -4.90 -4.99
C ARG A 67 10.98 -3.58 -4.35
N HIS A 68 10.03 -2.83 -3.81
CA HIS A 68 10.24 -1.57 -3.11
C HIS A 68 9.68 -1.61 -1.70
N TRP A 69 10.36 -0.96 -0.76
CA TRP A 69 9.77 -0.67 0.54
C TRP A 69 8.66 0.38 0.39
N LEU A 70 7.56 0.15 1.10
CA LEU A 70 6.50 1.12 1.27
C LEU A 70 6.94 2.14 2.33
N ASP A 71 6.94 3.42 1.97
CA ASP A 71 7.20 4.50 2.91
C ASP A 71 5.95 4.74 3.77
N PRO A 72 6.04 4.57 5.11
CA PRO A 72 4.88 4.70 6.00
C PRO A 72 4.35 6.15 6.06
N SER A 73 5.20 7.14 5.80
CA SER A 73 4.82 8.56 5.88
C SER A 73 4.05 9.04 4.65
N LYS A 74 4.13 8.31 3.53
CA LYS A 74 3.58 8.70 2.23
C LYS A 74 2.29 7.97 1.89
N ASN A 75 1.48 8.61 1.05
CA ASN A 75 0.26 8.02 0.51
C ASN A 75 0.53 6.73 -0.27
N ILE A 76 -0.24 5.67 -0.02
CA ILE A 76 -0.02 4.34 -0.63
C ILE A 76 -0.20 4.41 -2.15
N MET A 77 -1.31 4.98 -2.60
CA MET A 77 -1.66 5.02 -4.02
C MET A 77 -0.67 5.82 -4.85
N LYS A 78 -0.12 6.91 -4.29
CA LYS A 78 0.95 7.66 -4.95
C LYS A 78 2.22 6.83 -5.09
N GLN A 79 2.59 6.02 -4.12
CA GLN A 79 3.82 5.20 -4.22
C GLN A 79 3.69 4.08 -5.25
N VAL A 80 2.56 3.37 -5.25
CA VAL A 80 2.33 2.23 -6.14
C VAL A 80 2.08 2.69 -7.58
N LYS A 81 1.27 3.74 -7.79
CA LYS A 81 0.94 4.24 -9.14
C LYS A 81 2.07 5.07 -9.78
N VAL A 82 2.72 5.95 -9.02
CA VAL A 82 3.80 6.80 -9.58
C VAL A 82 4.95 5.94 -10.09
N LYS A 83 5.33 4.89 -9.35
CA LYS A 83 6.36 3.96 -9.82
C LYS A 83 5.93 3.11 -11.02
N ALA A 84 4.63 2.83 -11.16
CA ALA A 84 4.10 2.18 -12.36
C ALA A 84 4.15 3.08 -13.62
N LEU A 85 4.08 4.41 -13.46
CA LEU A 85 4.00 5.35 -14.58
C LEU A 85 5.34 6.04 -14.93
N ASN A 86 6.28 6.12 -14.00
CA ASN A 86 7.49 6.96 -14.13
C ASN A 86 8.62 6.43 -15.02
N ARG A 87 8.41 5.38 -15.83
CA ARG A 87 9.40 4.94 -16.83
C ARG A 87 8.70 4.59 -18.14
N LYS A 88 8.35 5.63 -18.89
CA LYS A 88 8.30 5.57 -20.36
C LYS A 88 9.63 6.08 -20.90
#